data_AF-A0A7X8DH12-F1
#
_entry.id   AF-A0A7X8DH12-F1
#
_cell.length_a   1.000
_cell.length_b   1.000
_cell.length_c   1.000
_cell.angle_alpha   90.00
_cell.angle_beta   90.00
_cell.angle_gamma   90.00
#
_symmetry.space_group_name_H-M   'P 1'
#
loop_
_entity.id
_entity.type
_entity.pdbx_description
1 polymer ?
#
loop_
_entity_poly.entity_id
_entity_poly.type
_entity_poly.pdbx_seq_one_letter_code
_entity_poly.pdbx_strand_id
1 'polypeptide(L)' 'MGGKNLYKLFIDTGGFIALVDERDSYHQEARAFYMSLGKGTSLVTSLLVISETLQKKTNHRANMIGV' A
#
# COMPACT_ATOMS: atom_id res chain seq x y z
N MET A 1 -13.44 -7.86 -9.19
CA MET A 1 -12.37 -8.85 -9.44
C MET A 1 -11.67 -9.12 -8.11
N GLY A 2 -11.79 -10.32 -7.54
CA GLY A 2 -11.24 -10.65 -6.22
C GLY A 2 -10.17 -11.74 -6.33
N GLY A 3 -8.97 -11.49 -5.81
CA GLY A 3 -7.80 -12.38 -5.87
C GLY A 3 -7.92 -13.61 -4.96
N LYS A 4 -8.96 -14.42 -5.14
CA LYS A 4 -9.32 -15.53 -4.26
C LYS A 4 -8.32 -16.69 -4.18
N ASN A 5 -7.22 -16.67 -4.94
CA ASN A 5 -6.22 -17.75 -4.96
C ASN A 5 -4.77 -17.26 -5.22
N LEU A 6 -4.39 -16.10 -4.69
CA LEU A 6 -2.98 -15.69 -4.74
C LEU A 6 -2.18 -16.39 -3.65
N TYR A 7 -1.19 -17.20 -4.02
CA TYR A 7 -0.24 -17.77 -3.06
C TYR A 7 0.75 -16.73 -2.55
N LYS A 8 1.15 -15.79 -3.41
CA LYS A 8 2.09 -14.72 -3.12
C LYS A 8 1.69 -13.45 -3.86
N LEU A 9 1.68 -12.33 -3.17
CA LEU A 9 1.36 -11.01 -3.73
C LEU A 9 2.47 -10.04 -3.36
N PHE A 10 3.05 -9.40 -4.37
CA PHE A 10 3.99 -8.31 -4.17
C PHE A 10 3.22 -7.00 -3.96
N ILE A 11 3.56 -6.26 -2.90
CA ILE A 11 3.02 -4.94 -2.60
C ILE A 11 4.06 -3.90 -3.01
N ASP A 12 3.67 -3.01 -3.90
CA ASP A 12 4.48 -1.87 -4.33
C ASP A 12 4.19 -0.62 -3.48
N THR A 13 4.88 0.47 -3.80
CA THR A 13 4.77 1.74 -3.07
C THR A 13 3.34 2.31 -3.12
N GLY A 14 2.67 2.19 -4.27
CA GLY A 14 1.29 2.64 -4.43
C GLY A 14 0.31 1.86 -3.56
N GLY A 15 0.44 0.53 -3.50
CA GLY A 15 -0.37 -0.33 -2.64
C GLY A 15 -0.23 0.02 -1.17
N PHE A 16 0.98 0.33 -0.69
CA PHE A 16 1.17 0.81 0.68
C PHE A 16 0.56 2.19 0.93
N ILE A 17 0.66 3.13 -0.02
CA ILE A 17 0.07 4.46 0.13
C ILE A 17 -1.45 4.34 0.22
N ALA A 18 -2.08 3.66 -0.73
CA ALA A 18 -3.52 3.46 -0.75
C ALA A 18 -4.03 2.75 0.52
N LEU A 19 -3.26 1.79 1.06
CA LEU A 19 -3.65 1.10 2.30
C LEU A 19 -3.61 1.98 3.56
N VAL A 20 -2.70 2.95 3.65
CA VAL A 20 -2.40 3.65 4.90
C VAL A 20 -2.83 5.12 4.88
N ASP A 21 -3.03 5.73 3.71
CA ASP A 21 -3.56 7.08 3.58
C ASP A 21 -5.08 7.04 3.33
N GLU A 22 -5.86 7.42 4.34
CA GLU A 22 -7.34 7.46 4.25
C GLU A 22 -7.86 8.49 3.24
N ARG A 23 -7.02 9.43 2.81
CA ARG A 23 -7.36 10.46 1.81
C ARG A 23 -7.02 10.01 0.39
N ASP A 24 -6.31 8.89 0.22
CA ASP A 24 -6.00 8.35 -1.09
C ASP A 24 -7.30 7.91 -1.79
N SER A 25 -7.44 8.28 -3.06
CA SER A 25 -8.64 7.98 -3.84
C SER A 25 -8.92 6.48 -3.99
N TYR A 26 -7.90 5.64 -3.79
CA TYR A 26 -7.99 4.18 -3.87
C TYR A 26 -8.04 3.51 -2.51
N HIS A 27 -8.17 4.27 -1.40
CA HIS A 27 -8.12 3.69 -0.06
C HIS A 27 -9.18 2.61 0.16
N GLN A 28 -10.41 2.85 -0.29
CA GLN A 28 -11.51 1.91 -0.10
C GLN A 28 -11.33 0.66 -0.96
N GLU A 29 -10.90 0.81 -2.21
CA GLU A 29 -10.63 -0.26 -3.15
C GLU A 29 -9.47 -1.13 -2.68
N ALA A 30 -8.38 -0.50 -2.23
CA ALA A 30 -7.23 -1.20 -1.65
C ALA A 30 -7.66 -1.98 -0.42
N ARG A 31 -8.34 -1.34 0.53
CA ARG A 31 -8.83 -2.01 1.74
C ARG A 31 -9.71 -3.21 1.39
N ALA A 32 -10.67 -3.05 0.47
CA ALA A 32 -11.55 -4.14 0.05
C ALA A 32 -10.77 -5.29 -0.62
N PHE A 33 -9.82 -4.96 -1.49
CA PHE A 33 -8.98 -5.94 -2.16
C PHE A 33 -8.12 -6.74 -1.17
N TYR A 34 -7.37 -6.07 -0.29
CA TYR A 34 -6.48 -6.74 0.67
C TYR A 34 -7.25 -7.52 1.74
N MET A 35 -8.44 -7.05 2.15
CA MET A 35 -9.34 -7.79 3.06
C MET A 35 -9.95 -9.03 2.39
N SER A 36 -10.03 -9.07 1.06
CA SER A 36 -10.54 -10.22 0.31
C SER A 36 -9.52 -11.34 0.12
N LEU A 37 -8.25 -11.10 0.47
CA LEU A 37 -7.18 -12.08 0.31
C LEU A 37 -7.37 -13.26 1.27
N GLY A 38 -7.03 -14.46 0.79
CA GLY A 38 -7.09 -15.66 1.60
C GLY A 38 -6.01 -15.65 2.69
N LYS A 39 -6.25 -16.33 3.81
CA LYS A 39 -5.28 -16.46 4.90
C LYS A 39 -3.94 -17.10 4.47
N GLY A 40 -3.94 -17.84 3.35
CA GLY A 40 -2.74 -18.44 2.76
C GLY A 40 -1.95 -17.52 1.83
N THR A 41 -2.42 -16.29 1.58
CA THR A 41 -1.73 -15.34 0.70
C THR A 41 -0.56 -14.71 1.43
N SER A 42 0.66 -14.96 0.95
CA SER A 42 1.86 -14.31 1.46
C SER A 42 2.06 -12.93 0.82
N LEU A 43 2.07 -11.88 1.64
CA LEU A 43 2.37 -10.52 1.20
C LEU A 43 3.88 -10.30 1.26
N VAL A 44 4.46 -9.86 0.15
CA VAL A 44 5.90 -9.59 0.05
C VAL A 44 6.15 -8.22 -0.54
N THR A 45 7.29 -7.63 -0.22
CA THR A 45 7.75 -6.38 -0.82
C THR A 45 9.29 -6.37 -0.84
N SER A 46 9.88 -5.29 -1.38
CA SER A 46 11.33 -5.10 -1.35
C SER A 46 11.74 -3.96 -0.41
N LEU A 47 12.99 -3.98 0.05
CA LEU A 47 13.56 -2.87 0.83
C LEU A 47 13.51 -1.54 0.06
N LEU A 48 13.61 -1.60 -1.27
CA LEU A 48 13.50 -0.43 -2.13
C LEU A 48 12.09 0.19 -2.07
N VAL A 49 11.05 -0.64 -2.14
CA VAL A 49 9.64 -0.19 -2.03
C VAL A 49 9.38 0.42 -0.65
N ILE A 50 9.88 -0.20 0.43
CA ILE A 50 9.74 0.37 1.77
C ILE A 50 10.42 1.74 1.86
N SER A 51 11.64 1.86 1.36
CA SER A 51 12.39 3.12 1.35
C SER A 51 11.65 4.22 0.59
N GLU A 52 11.12 3.91 -0.60
CA GLU A 52 10.35 4.86 -1.41
C GLU A 52 9.05 5.30 -0.73
N THR A 53 8.33 4.34 -0.11
CA THR A 53 7.08 4.61 0.62
C THR A 53 7.32 5.59 1.77
N LEU A 54 8.41 5.39 2.54
CA LEU A 54 8.78 6.27 3.65
C LEU A 54 9.21 7.66 3.17
N GLN A 55 9.99 7.74 2.08
CA GLN A 55 10.40 9.01 1.50
C GLN A 55 9.21 9.82 1.01
N LYS A 56 8.26 9.19 0.31
CA LYS A 56 7.03 9.84 -0.15
C LYS A 56 6.17 10.37 1.00
N LYS A 57 5.98 9.59 2.07
CA LYS A 57 5.26 10.07 3.27
C LYS A 57 5.96 11.24 3.96
N THR A 58 7.29 11.21 4.01
CA THR A 58 8.09 12.28 4.64
C THR A 58 8.02 13.57 3.84
N ASN A 59 8.13 13.50 2.50
CA ASN A 59 7.95 14.65 1.62
C ASN A 59 6.54 15.22 1.70
N HIS A 60 5.51 14.37 1.83
CA HIS A 60 4.15 14.84 2.04
C HIS A 60 3.98 15.59 3.37
N ARG A 61 4.66 15.16 4.44
CA ARG A 61 4.70 15.92 5.70
C ARG A 61 5.46 17.23 5.58
N ALA A 62 6.62 17.24 4.91
CA ALA A 62 7.41 18.45 4.68
C ALA A 62 6.63 19.52 3.89
N ASN A 63 5.89 19.10 2.85
CA ASN A 63 5.07 20.01 2.04
C ASN A 63 3.84 20.55 2.80
N MET A 64 3.40 19.85 3.86
CA MET A 64 2.28 20.27 4.72
C MET A 64 2.69 21.26 5.82
N ILE A 65 3.98 21.30 6.17
CA ILE A 65 4.55 22.22 7.18
C ILE A 65 5.17 23.47 6.56
N GLY A 66 5.10 23.65 5.24
CA GLY A 66 5.50 24.89 4.57
C GLY A 66 6.93 25.33 4.88
N VAL A 67 7.90 24.44 4.63
CA VAL A 67 9.34 24.80 4.58
C VAL A 67 9.78 24.82 3.12
#